data_AF-A0AAN9VM14-F1
#
_entry.id   AF-A0AAN9VM14-F1
#
_cell.length_a   1.000
_cell.length_b   1.000
_cell.length_c   1.000
_cell.angle_alpha   90.00
_cell.angle_beta   90.00
_cell.angle_gamma   90.00
#
_symmetry.space_group_name_H-M   'P 1'
#
loop_
_entity.id
_entity.type
_entity.pdbx_description
1 polymer ?
#
loop_
_entity_poly.entity_id
_entity_poly.type
_entity_poly.pdbx_seq_one_letter_code
_entity_poly.pdbx_strand_id
1 'polypeptide(L)'
;MVRADGPAVRLLDFQTPRYAPPAQDVEMLLCTCAGHALLAERGDELRDRYYASLRARLSGAGLRAEALLPREAFAASCAEYAPLGRLAAAVFHSNNLLPQAALRASLARHGRRHLVRDRVALVTRAFADDAAFRRRITRDLREIVARDLAPPTPTPTPTPTPTPTPTPTPTHEATEATPSHKID
;
A
#
# COMPACT_ATOMS: atom_id res chain seq x y z
N MET A 1 23.41 -32.77 19.81
CA MET A 1 22.62 -32.96 18.57
C MET A 1 21.39 -32.05 18.66
N VAL A 2 21.48 -30.82 18.13
CA VAL A 2 20.37 -29.85 18.11
C VAL A 2 19.76 -29.91 16.72
N ARG A 3 18.46 -30.23 16.62
CA ARG A 3 17.75 -30.24 15.34
C ARG A 3 17.83 -28.85 14.71
N ALA A 4 18.48 -28.78 13.55
CA ALA A 4 18.68 -27.56 12.76
C ALA A 4 17.49 -27.28 11.80
N ASP A 5 16.28 -27.75 12.11
CA ASP A 5 15.09 -27.57 11.27
C ASP A 5 14.17 -26.45 11.80
N GLY A 6 14.75 -25.32 12.17
CA GLY A 6 13.99 -24.11 12.49
C GLY A 6 13.78 -23.24 11.24
N PRO A 7 12.72 -22.42 11.17
CA PRO A 7 12.58 -21.45 10.09
C PRO A 7 13.79 -20.49 10.09
N ALA A 8 14.29 -20.19 8.90
CA ALA A 8 15.46 -19.33 8.68
C ALA A 8 15.25 -17.88 9.18
N VAL A 9 14.00 -17.46 9.38
CA VAL A 9 13.62 -16.12 9.87
C VAL A 9 12.57 -16.26 10.96
N ARG A 10 12.67 -15.41 11.99
CA ARG A 10 11.71 -15.32 13.11
C ARG A 10 11.30 -13.87 13.32
N LEU A 11 10.01 -13.65 13.56
CA LEU A 11 9.50 -12.36 14.03
C LEU A 11 9.75 -12.25 15.53
N LEU A 12 10.18 -11.07 15.96
CA LEU A 12 10.45 -10.72 17.36
C LEU A 12 9.65 -9.45 17.72
N ASP A 13 9.71 -9.06 18.99
CA ASP A 13 9.12 -7.81 19.50
C ASP A 13 7.60 -7.67 19.31
N PHE A 14 6.85 -8.58 19.95
CA PHE A 14 5.38 -8.54 20.06
C PHE A 14 4.91 -7.51 21.10
N GLN A 15 5.41 -6.28 21.06
CA GLN A 15 5.04 -5.22 22.00
C GLN A 15 3.76 -4.47 21.60
N THR A 16 3.33 -4.58 20.33
CA THR A 16 2.09 -3.98 19.82
C THR A 16 1.18 -4.96 19.06
N PRO A 17 0.96 -6.21 19.54
CA PRO A 17 0.03 -7.12 18.90
C PRO A 17 -1.39 -6.59 19.12
N ARG A 18 -2.19 -6.62 18.06
CA ARG A 18 -3.59 -6.23 18.11
C ARG A 18 -4.36 -6.97 17.04
N TYR A 19 -5.67 -7.14 17.27
CA TYR A 19 -6.56 -7.53 16.19
C TYR A 19 -6.73 -6.35 15.24
N ALA A 20 -6.27 -6.51 14.01
CA ALA A 20 -6.38 -5.51 12.95
C ALA A 20 -6.56 -6.21 11.60
N PRO A 21 -7.00 -5.49 10.56
CA PRO A 21 -7.04 -6.03 9.22
C PRO A 21 -5.65 -6.52 8.78
N PRO A 22 -5.52 -7.68 8.11
CA PRO A 22 -4.22 -8.20 7.66
C PRO A 22 -3.42 -7.23 6.80
N ALA A 23 -4.13 -6.40 6.01
CA ALA A 23 -3.55 -5.34 5.21
C ALA A 23 -2.76 -4.32 6.05
N GLN A 24 -3.26 -3.99 7.24
CA GLN A 24 -2.60 -3.04 8.12
C GLN A 24 -1.21 -3.53 8.55
N ASP A 25 -1.11 -4.81 8.93
CA ASP A 25 0.14 -5.40 9.39
C ASP A 25 1.13 -5.60 8.24
N VAL A 26 0.67 -6.03 7.06
CA VAL A 26 1.55 -6.20 5.91
C VAL A 26 2.05 -4.85 5.40
N GLU A 27 1.21 -3.81 5.32
CA GLU A 27 1.65 -2.48 4.89
C GLU A 27 2.66 -1.88 5.86
N MET A 28 2.44 -2.06 7.17
CA MET A 28 3.39 -1.63 8.19
C MET A 28 4.72 -2.38 8.04
N LEU A 29 4.69 -3.72 7.96
CA LEU A 29 5.90 -4.55 7.79
C LEU A 29 6.68 -4.14 6.54
N LEU A 30 5.99 -4.01 5.41
CA LEU A 30 6.59 -3.65 4.14
C LEU A 30 7.25 -2.27 4.23
N CYS A 31 6.53 -1.25 4.71
CA CYS A 31 7.06 0.11 4.78
C CYS A 31 8.20 0.27 5.79
N THR A 32 8.23 -0.51 6.88
CA THR A 32 9.27 -0.39 7.93
C THR A 32 10.50 -1.25 7.68
N CYS A 33 10.36 -2.33 6.91
CA CYS A 33 11.43 -3.33 6.76
C CYS A 33 11.95 -3.45 5.33
N ALA A 34 11.13 -3.15 4.32
CA ALA A 34 11.58 -3.14 2.93
C ALA A 34 12.16 -1.77 2.56
N GLY A 35 13.19 -1.76 1.70
CA GLY A 35 13.64 -0.53 1.08
C GLY A 35 12.57 0.01 0.12
N HIS A 36 12.39 1.34 0.08
CA HIS A 36 11.46 2.00 -0.84
C HIS A 36 11.62 1.56 -2.31
N ALA A 37 12.85 1.36 -2.77
CA ALA A 37 13.13 0.85 -4.12
C ALA A 37 12.52 -0.54 -4.35
N LEU A 38 12.64 -1.44 -3.35
CA LEU A 38 12.05 -2.77 -3.41
C LEU A 38 10.52 -2.71 -3.41
N LEU A 39 9.91 -1.77 -2.67
CA LEU A 39 8.46 -1.60 -2.68
C LEU A 39 7.94 -1.02 -3.99
N ALA A 40 8.68 -0.11 -4.61
CA ALA A 40 8.33 0.43 -5.91
C ALA A 40 8.42 -0.64 -7.01
N GLU A 41 9.42 -1.52 -6.94
CA GLU A 41 9.65 -2.55 -7.96
C GLU A 41 8.79 -3.81 -7.74
N ARG A 42 8.62 -4.24 -6.49
CA ARG A 42 8.07 -5.56 -6.13
C ARG A 42 6.99 -5.53 -5.07
N GLY A 43 6.43 -4.35 -4.76
CA GLY A 43 5.42 -4.20 -3.71
C GLY A 43 4.21 -5.10 -3.90
N ASP A 44 3.69 -5.18 -5.12
CA ASP A 44 2.52 -6.01 -5.44
C ASP A 44 2.83 -7.50 -5.30
N GLU A 45 4.00 -7.93 -5.78
CA GLU A 45 4.45 -9.31 -5.63
C GLU A 45 4.62 -9.70 -4.15
N LEU A 46 5.12 -8.79 -3.31
CA LEU A 46 5.25 -9.04 -1.87
C LEU A 46 3.88 -9.18 -1.18
N ARG A 47 2.90 -8.34 -1.55
CA ARG A 47 1.51 -8.46 -1.09
C ARG A 47 0.86 -9.76 -1.57
N ASP A 48 1.17 -10.19 -2.80
CA ASP A 48 0.70 -11.45 -3.36
C ASP A 48 1.21 -12.65 -2.57
N ARG A 49 2.51 -12.65 -2.28
CA ARG A 49 3.16 -13.69 -1.47
C ARG A 49 2.59 -13.74 -0.05
N TYR A 50 2.30 -12.57 0.54
CA TYR A 50 1.63 -12.50 1.85
C TYR A 50 0.24 -13.14 1.79
N TYR A 51 -0.60 -12.73 0.82
CA TYR A 51 -1.95 -13.27 0.70
C TYR A 51 -1.95 -14.77 0.40
N ALA A 52 -1.05 -15.25 -0.46
CA ALA A 52 -0.87 -16.69 -0.71
C ALA A 52 -0.51 -17.45 0.57
N SER A 53 0.36 -16.88 1.40
CA SER A 53 0.74 -17.48 2.70
C SER A 53 -0.44 -17.50 3.68
N LEU A 54 -1.24 -16.43 3.73
CA LEU A 54 -2.46 -16.36 4.53
C LEU A 54 -3.46 -17.44 4.09
N ARG A 55 -3.70 -17.58 2.78
CA ARG A 55 -4.55 -18.63 2.22
C ARG A 55 -4.10 -20.02 2.65
N ALA A 56 -2.81 -20.33 2.49
CA ALA A 56 -2.26 -21.63 2.85
C ALA A 56 -2.46 -21.95 4.35
N ARG A 57 -2.25 -20.96 5.23
CA ARG A 57 -2.46 -21.10 6.68
C ARG A 57 -3.92 -21.34 7.05
N LEU A 58 -4.84 -20.59 6.43
CA LEU A 58 -6.27 -20.74 6.65
C LEU A 58 -6.77 -22.11 6.15
N SER A 59 -6.34 -22.54 4.96
CA SER A 59 -6.67 -23.85 4.42
C SER A 59 -6.18 -24.99 5.31
N GLY A 60 -4.97 -24.87 5.90
CA GLY A 60 -4.46 -25.84 6.87
C GLY A 60 -5.30 -25.94 8.14
N ALA A 61 -6.09 -24.91 8.45
CA ALA A 61 -7.07 -24.90 9.55
C ALA A 61 -8.50 -25.26 9.10
N GLY A 62 -8.70 -25.70 7.85
CA GLY A 62 -10.01 -26.03 7.29
C GLY A 62 -10.86 -24.81 6.88
N LEU A 63 -10.27 -23.61 6.83
CA LEU A 63 -10.95 -22.37 6.47
C LEU A 63 -10.68 -21.99 5.00
N ARG A 64 -11.68 -21.42 4.33
CA ARG A 64 -11.54 -20.86 2.98
C ARG A 64 -11.28 -19.37 3.05
N ALA A 65 -10.04 -18.97 2.76
CA ALA A 65 -9.63 -17.56 2.80
C ALA A 65 -10.52 -16.66 1.93
N GLU A 66 -10.92 -17.10 0.74
CA GLU A 66 -11.74 -16.32 -0.18
C GLU A 66 -13.15 -16.06 0.34
N ALA A 67 -13.65 -16.89 1.27
CA ALA A 67 -14.94 -16.65 1.91
C ALA A 67 -14.83 -15.61 3.05
N LEU A 68 -13.64 -15.45 3.65
CA LEU A 68 -13.39 -14.57 4.78
C LEU A 68 -12.84 -13.20 4.34
N LEU A 69 -11.92 -13.21 3.38
CA LEU A 69 -11.23 -12.05 2.86
C LEU A 69 -10.90 -12.32 1.39
N PRO A 70 -11.82 -12.00 0.45
CA PRO A 70 -11.58 -12.13 -0.98
C PRO A 70 -10.31 -11.39 -1.43
N ARG A 71 -9.70 -11.86 -2.52
CA ARG A 71 -8.43 -11.33 -3.02
C ARG A 71 -8.50 -9.83 -3.35
N GLU A 72 -9.60 -9.40 -3.97
CA GLU A 72 -9.83 -8.01 -4.32
C GLU A 72 -10.05 -7.14 -3.08
N ALA A 73 -10.79 -7.66 -2.09
CA ALA A 73 -10.99 -6.98 -0.81
C ALA A 73 -9.66 -6.81 -0.05
N PHE A 74 -8.79 -7.81 -0.08
CA PHE A 74 -7.43 -7.69 0.46
C PHE A 74 -6.63 -6.60 -0.27
N ALA A 75 -6.64 -6.59 -1.61
CA ALA A 75 -5.92 -5.59 -2.39
C ALA A 75 -6.44 -4.17 -2.13
N ALA A 76 -7.76 -3.99 -2.06
CA ALA A 76 -8.39 -2.73 -1.69
C ALA A 76 -7.98 -2.29 -0.28
N SER A 77 -7.96 -3.22 0.67
CA SER A 77 -7.52 -2.94 2.04
C SER A 77 -6.03 -2.57 2.10
N CYS A 78 -5.16 -3.19 1.29
CA CYS A 78 -3.75 -2.77 1.18
C CYS A 78 -3.63 -1.33 0.67
N ALA A 79 -4.43 -0.94 -0.32
CA ALA A 79 -4.44 0.44 -0.82
C ALA A 79 -4.91 1.43 0.26
N GLU A 80 -5.95 1.07 1.02
CA GLU A 80 -6.47 1.85 2.14
C GLU A 80 -5.44 2.04 3.27
N TYR A 81 -4.68 0.99 3.61
CA TYR A 81 -3.70 1.03 4.71
C TYR A 81 -2.28 1.46 4.28
N ALA A 82 -2.01 1.62 3.00
CA ALA A 82 -0.69 2.04 2.51
C ALA A 82 -0.22 3.39 3.12
N PRO A 83 -1.07 4.43 3.28
CA PRO A 83 -0.68 5.67 3.95
C PRO A 83 -0.27 5.44 5.41
N LEU A 84 -0.99 4.57 6.13
CA LEU A 84 -0.66 4.23 7.51
C LEU A 84 0.70 3.53 7.60
N GLY A 85 1.01 2.63 6.66
CA GLY A 85 2.32 1.99 6.58
C GLY A 85 3.46 3.00 6.39
N ARG A 86 3.29 3.96 5.48
CA ARG A 86 4.28 5.05 5.27
C ARG A 86 4.45 5.94 6.50
N LEU A 87 3.34 6.31 7.15
CA LEU A 87 3.39 7.08 8.40
C LEU A 87 4.11 6.31 9.51
N ALA A 88 3.80 5.02 9.67
CA ALA A 88 4.46 4.15 10.63
C ALA A 88 5.96 4.05 10.36
N ALA A 89 6.37 3.92 9.09
CA ALA A 89 7.79 3.94 8.71
C ALA A 89 8.49 5.23 9.13
N ALA A 90 7.90 6.41 8.86
CA ALA A 90 8.48 7.68 9.28
C ALA A 90 8.68 7.76 10.81
N VAL A 91 7.69 7.29 11.59
CA VAL A 91 7.75 7.27 13.06
C VAL A 91 8.74 6.24 13.58
N PHE A 92 8.75 5.03 13.03
CA PHE A 92 9.62 3.96 13.52
C PHE A 92 11.06 4.14 13.08
N HIS A 93 11.33 4.63 11.87
CA HIS A 93 12.70 4.92 11.45
C HIS A 93 13.31 6.06 12.27
N SER A 94 12.55 7.12 12.57
CA SER A 94 13.05 8.23 13.40
C SER A 94 13.38 7.78 14.82
N ASN A 95 12.68 6.77 15.33
CA ASN A 95 12.86 6.26 16.68
C ASN A 95 13.88 5.11 16.75
N ASN A 96 13.72 4.09 15.93
CA ASN A 96 14.39 2.81 16.12
C ASN A 96 15.74 2.75 15.39
N LEU A 97 15.94 3.60 14.37
CA LEU A 97 17.13 3.59 13.52
C LEU A 97 18.04 4.79 13.75
N LEU A 98 18.12 5.27 14.99
CA LEU A 98 19.08 6.30 15.38
C LEU A 98 20.52 5.84 15.14
N PRO A 99 21.43 6.76 14.76
CA PRO A 99 22.85 6.46 14.63
C PRO A 99 23.40 5.88 15.94
N GLN A 100 24.18 4.79 15.85
CA GLN A 100 24.72 4.12 17.04
C GLN A 100 25.57 5.06 17.90
N ALA A 101 26.34 5.95 17.27
CA ALA A 101 27.15 6.95 17.97
C ALA A 101 26.28 7.90 18.82
N ALA A 102 25.21 8.44 18.22
CA ALA A 102 24.27 9.32 18.91
C ALA A 102 23.56 8.60 20.07
N LEU A 103 23.13 7.34 19.84
CA LEU A 103 22.48 6.53 20.87
C LEU A 103 23.44 6.23 22.03
N ARG A 104 24.67 5.80 21.74
CA ARG A 104 25.69 5.50 22.77
C ARG A 104 26.05 6.74 23.59
N ALA A 105 26.28 7.88 22.94
CA ALA A 105 26.56 9.14 23.63
C ALA A 105 25.39 9.56 24.53
N SER A 106 24.15 9.39 24.07
CA SER A 106 22.95 9.68 24.85
C SER A 106 22.82 8.76 26.07
N LEU A 107 23.04 7.46 25.90
CA LEU A 107 22.99 6.47 26.98
C LEU A 107 24.08 6.72 28.02
N ALA A 108 25.30 7.05 27.60
CA ALA A 108 26.41 7.33 28.50
C ALA A 108 26.15 8.57 29.37
N ARG A 109 25.52 9.61 28.81
CA ARG A 109 25.27 10.87 29.53
C ARG A 109 24.04 10.81 30.43
N HIS A 110 22.98 10.10 30.03
CA HIS A 110 21.66 10.23 30.67
C HIS A 110 20.98 8.90 31.04
N GLY A 111 21.62 7.76 30.77
CA GLY A 111 21.01 6.44 30.94
C GLY A 111 19.75 6.23 30.08
N ARG A 112 18.86 5.32 30.49
CA ARG A 112 17.64 4.97 29.72
C ARG A 112 16.54 6.06 29.76
N ARG A 113 16.65 7.06 30.63
CA ARG A 113 15.64 8.13 30.81
C ARG A 113 15.44 8.97 29.53
N HIS A 114 16.49 9.12 28.72
CA HIS A 114 16.48 9.89 27.48
C HIS A 114 15.77 9.18 26.30
N LEU A 115 15.45 7.88 26.43
CA LEU A 115 14.60 7.19 25.47
C LEU A 115 13.16 7.73 25.48
N VAL A 116 12.77 8.42 26.55
CA VAL A 116 11.40 8.93 26.75
C VAL A 116 11.36 10.46 26.89
N ARG A 117 12.21 11.08 27.72
CA ARG A 117 12.09 12.53 28.03
C ARG A 117 12.68 13.47 26.98
N ASP A 118 13.86 13.17 26.47
CA ASP A 118 14.62 14.09 25.61
C ASP A 118 14.72 13.58 24.16
N ARG A 119 13.81 12.66 23.81
CA ARG A 119 13.83 11.94 22.54
C ARG A 119 13.87 12.87 21.33
N VAL A 120 13.04 13.91 21.35
CA VAL A 120 12.99 14.92 20.28
C VAL A 120 14.36 15.54 20.05
N ALA A 121 15.02 16.01 21.12
CA ALA A 121 16.35 16.62 21.01
C ALA A 121 17.41 15.64 20.48
N LEU A 122 17.33 14.35 20.85
CA LEU A 122 18.22 13.32 20.28
C LEU A 122 17.98 13.12 18.79
N VAL A 123 16.73 12.98 18.37
CA VAL A 123 16.37 12.80 16.96
C VAL A 123 16.77 14.02 16.13
N THR A 124 16.50 15.24 16.62
CA THR A 124 16.87 16.50 15.93
C THR A 124 18.38 16.61 15.75
N ARG A 125 19.18 16.32 16.79
CA ARG A 125 20.64 16.30 16.67
C ARG A 125 21.13 15.23 15.69
N ALA A 126 20.62 14.00 15.82
CA ALA A 126 20.95 12.92 14.89
C ALA A 126 20.63 13.29 13.44
N PHE A 127 19.52 14.00 13.20
CA PHE A 127 19.15 14.50 11.87
C PHE A 127 20.12 15.57 11.36
N ALA A 128 20.60 16.47 12.22
CA ALA A 128 21.59 17.48 11.83
C ALA A 128 22.96 16.83 11.53
N ASP A 129 23.41 15.93 12.39
CA ASP A 129 24.80 15.46 12.41
C ASP A 129 25.05 14.25 11.50
N ASP A 130 24.05 13.39 11.27
CA ASP A 130 24.20 12.15 10.48
C ASP A 130 23.48 12.23 9.13
N ALA A 131 24.27 12.25 8.05
CA ALA A 131 23.74 12.37 6.69
C ALA A 131 22.93 11.14 6.24
N ALA A 132 23.26 9.93 6.69
CA ALA A 132 22.52 8.72 6.33
C ALA A 132 21.15 8.68 7.03
N PHE A 133 21.11 9.02 8.32
CA PHE A 133 19.87 9.17 9.07
C PHE A 133 19.00 10.27 8.49
N ARG A 134 19.56 11.45 8.22
CA ARG A 134 18.86 12.57 7.56
C ARG A 134 18.25 12.16 6.22
N ARG A 135 19.02 11.47 5.36
CA ARG A 135 18.52 10.98 4.07
C ARG A 135 17.35 10.01 4.24
N ARG A 136 17.40 9.11 5.23
CA ARG A 136 16.32 8.15 5.52
C ARG A 136 15.04 8.87 5.91
N ILE A 137 15.10 9.72 6.94
CA ILE A 137 13.92 10.45 7.44
C ILE A 137 13.35 11.38 6.38
N THR A 138 14.21 12.11 5.66
CA THR A 138 13.77 12.98 4.56
C THR A 138 13.07 12.19 3.46
N ARG A 139 13.53 10.97 3.16
CA ARG A 139 12.89 10.10 2.17
C ARG A 139 11.50 9.68 2.63
N ASP A 140 11.36 9.20 3.87
CA ASP A 140 10.07 8.76 4.40
C ASP A 140 9.04 9.91 4.38
N LEU A 141 9.44 11.11 4.79
CA LEU A 141 8.58 12.29 4.74
C LEU A 141 8.20 12.70 3.32
N ARG A 142 9.13 12.60 2.37
CA ARG A 142 8.84 12.89 0.95
C ARG A 142 7.84 11.91 0.35
N GLU A 143 7.91 10.63 0.69
CA GLU A 143 6.94 9.63 0.22
C GLU A 143 5.53 9.95 0.71
N ILE A 144 5.39 10.34 1.99
CA ILE A 144 4.09 10.76 2.54
C ILE A 144 3.56 11.99 1.79
N VAL A 145 4.40 13.02 1.61
CA VAL A 145 3.98 14.23 0.88
C VAL A 145 3.57 13.91 -0.55
N ALA A 146 4.38 13.13 -1.27
CA ALA A 146 4.16 12.84 -2.68
C ALA A 146 2.94 11.95 -2.94
N ARG A 147 2.61 11.03 -2.03
CA ARG A 147 1.57 10.01 -2.25
C ARG A 147 0.28 10.27 -1.49
N ASP A 148 0.34 10.94 -0.35
CA ASP A 148 -0.79 11.04 0.60
C ASP A 148 -1.29 12.47 0.78
N LEU A 149 -0.46 13.48 0.53
CA LEU A 149 -0.80 14.88 0.75
C LEU A 149 -0.81 15.73 -0.52
N ALA A 150 -0.27 15.21 -1.63
CA ALA A 150 -0.29 15.90 -2.91
C ALA A 150 -1.74 16.00 -3.43
N PRO A 151 -2.15 17.15 -4.01
CA PRO A 151 -3.48 17.27 -4.61
C PRO A 151 -3.65 16.25 -5.75
N PRO A 152 -4.86 15.69 -5.94
CA PRO A 152 -5.09 14.76 -7.03
C PRO A 152 -4.83 15.44 -8.37
N THR A 153 -4.06 14.80 -9.25
CA THR A 153 -3.88 15.25 -10.63
C THR A 153 -5.25 15.35 -11.29
N PRO A 154 -5.60 16.47 -11.96
CA PRO A 154 -6.90 16.59 -12.63
C PRO A 154 -7.04 15.47 -13.68
N THR A 155 -8.14 14.72 -13.60
CA THR A 155 -8.49 13.73 -14.63
C THR A 155 -8.80 14.46 -15.93
N PRO A 156 -8.24 14.05 -17.09
CA PRO A 156 -8.61 14.67 -18.35
C PRO A 156 -10.11 14.47 -18.61
N THR A 157 -10.83 15.57 -18.87
CA THR A 157 -12.25 15.53 -19.24
C THR A 157 -12.42 14.70 -20.52
N PRO A 158 -13.33 13.70 -20.56
CA PRO A 158 -13.59 12.97 -21.79
C PRO A 158 -14.06 13.92 -22.88
N THR A 159 -13.41 13.89 -24.04
CA THR A 159 -13.82 14.65 -25.22
C THR A 159 -15.24 14.22 -25.63
N PRO A 160 -16.20 15.14 -25.85
CA PRO A 160 -17.55 14.77 -26.29
C PRO A 160 -17.47 14.05 -27.63
N THR A 161 -18.12 12.88 -27.71
CA THR A 161 -18.27 12.13 -28.96
C THR A 161 -19.19 12.91 -29.92
N PRO A 162 -18.83 13.11 -31.19
CA PRO A 162 -19.71 13.78 -32.15
C PRO A 162 -21.04 13.01 -32.31
N THR A 163 -22.15 13.72 -32.22
CA THR A 163 -23.50 13.16 -32.41
C THR A 163 -23.70 12.75 -33.87
N PRO A 164 -24.21 11.55 -34.18
CA PRO A 164 -24.52 11.16 -35.55
C PRO A 164 -25.67 12.02 -36.10
N THR A 165 -25.47 12.59 -37.30
CA THR A 165 -26.48 13.34 -38.05
C THR A 165 -27.69 12.46 -38.38
N PRO A 166 -28.95 12.91 -38.14
CA PRO A 166 -30.12 12.12 -38.50
C PRO A 166 -30.23 11.95 -40.03
N THR A 167 -30.38 10.69 -40.47
CA THR A 167 -30.65 10.32 -41.86
C THR A 167 -32.06 10.79 -42.26
N PRO A 168 -32.25 11.45 -43.41
CA PRO A 168 -33.58 11.86 -43.87
C PRO A 168 -34.47 10.63 -44.13
N THR A 169 -35.69 10.66 -43.60
CA THR A 169 -36.72 9.64 -43.81
C THR A 169 -37.22 9.68 -45.27
N PRO A 170 -37.28 8.54 -45.98
CA PRO A 170 -37.86 8.51 -47.33
C PRO A 170 -39.38 8.73 -47.25
N THR A 171 -39.87 9.75 -47.95
CA THR A 171 -41.29 9.99 -48.18
C THR A 171 -41.84 8.91 -49.08
N HIS A 172 -42.77 8.08 -48.59
CA HIS A 172 -43.51 7.14 -49.42
C HIS A 172 -44.59 7.88 -50.21
N GLU A 173 -44.40 7.94 -51.53
CA GLU A 173 -45.42 8.34 -52.49
C GLU A 173 -46.35 7.13 -52.71
N ALA A 174 -47.61 7.27 -52.30
CA ALA A 174 -48.64 6.27 -52.50
C ALA A 174 -49.21 6.42 -53.91
N THR A 175 -49.00 5.41 -54.77
CA THR A 175 -49.71 5.30 -56.05
C THR A 175 -50.35 3.92 -56.16
N GLU A 176 -51.62 3.92 -55.79
CA GLU A 176 -52.76 3.39 -56.52
C GLU A 176 -52.71 1.94 -57.06
N ALA A 177 -53.56 1.11 -56.44
CA ALA A 177 -53.91 -0.23 -56.90
C ALA A 177 -54.71 -0.18 -58.21
N THR A 178 -54.42 -1.11 -59.12
CA THR A 178 -55.36 -1.55 -60.16
C THR A 178 -55.39 -3.08 -60.18
N PRO A 179 -56.57 -3.74 -60.09
CA PRO A 179 -56.68 -5.19 -60.11
C PRO A 179 -56.96 -5.69 -61.54
N SER A 180 -56.32 -6.78 -62.00
CA SER A 180 -56.89 -7.65 -63.04
C SER A 180 -56.15 -8.99 -63.21
N HIS A 181 -56.79 -10.04 -62.70
CA HIS A 181 -57.17 -11.32 -63.33
C HIS A 181 -56.23 -12.12 -64.27
N LYS A 182 -56.09 -13.43 -63.91
CA LYS A 182 -56.13 -14.72 -64.70
C LYS A 182 -54.96 -15.64 -64.27
N ILE A 183 -55.18 -16.77 -63.59
CA ILE A 183 -55.62 -18.10 -64.09
C ILE A 183 -55.05 -18.44 -65.47
N ASP A 184 -53.89 -19.08 -65.51
CA ASP A 184 -53.69 -20.52 -65.85
C ASP A 184 -52.34 -21.00 -65.31
#